data_AF-A0A0Q9Y4J6-F1
#
_entry.id   AF-A0A0Q9Y4J6-F1
#
_cell.length_a   1.000
_cell.length_b   1.000
_cell.length_c   1.000
_cell.angle_alpha   90.00
_cell.angle_beta   90.00
_cell.angle_gamma   90.00
#
_symmetry.space_group_name_H-M   'P 1'
#
loop_
_entity.id
_entity.type
_entity.pdbx_description
1 polymer ?
#
loop_
_entity_poly.entity_id
_entity_poly.type
_entity_poly.pdbx_seq_one_letter_code
_entity_poly.pdbx_strand_id
1 'polypeptide(L)' 'MDLSQNTPENIEYMVNQIVTKIKMVNASAIQYTDMGSEEFEELKEIYEMVLRKNNFSPREMQALAEELGRLRK' A
#
# COMPACT_ATOMS: atom_id res chain seq x y z
N MET A 1 -2.14 17.11 -1.52
CA MET A 1 -1.15 16.03 -1.42
C MET A 1 -0.77 15.62 -2.84
N ASP A 2 0.53 15.59 -3.16
CA ASP A 2 1.03 15.20 -4.48
C ASP A 2 1.65 13.80 -4.37
N LEU A 3 0.89 12.78 -4.79
CA LEU A 3 1.27 11.37 -4.73
C LEU A 3 2.43 10.98 -5.65
N SER A 4 2.96 11.91 -6.46
CA SER A 4 4.17 11.66 -7.25
C SER A 4 5.47 11.79 -6.44
N GLN A 5 5.41 12.40 -5.26
CA GLN A 5 6.59 12.67 -4.44
C GLN A 5 6.81 11.53 -3.43
N ASN A 6 8.03 11.04 -3.33
CA ASN A 6 8.40 10.09 -2.28
C ASN A 6 8.54 10.82 -0.94
N THR A 7 7.42 10.94 -0.21
CA THR A 7 7.37 11.57 1.12
C THR A 7 6.74 10.60 2.12
N PRO A 8 7.13 10.66 3.40
CA PRO A 8 6.53 9.81 4.45
C PRO A 8 5.00 9.93 4.53
N GLU A 9 4.46 11.14 4.34
CA GLU A 9 3.01 11.39 4.35
C GLU A 9 2.30 10.69 3.18
N ASN A 10 2.90 10.71 1.98
CA ASN A 10 2.36 10.02 0.81
C ASN A 10 2.40 8.50 0.96
N ILE A 11 3.50 7.98 1.50
CA ILE A 11 3.66 6.55 1.76
C ILE A 11 2.59 6.09 2.75
N GLU A 12 2.48 6.77 3.89
CA GLU A 12 1.51 6.46 4.94
C GLU A 12 0.07 6.51 4.39
N TYR A 13 -0.25 7.52 3.59
CA TYR A 13 -1.55 7.65 2.97
C TYR A 13 -1.86 6.47 2.03
N MET A 14 -0.95 6.12 1.12
CA MET A 14 -1.17 5.03 0.15
C MET A 14 -1.37 3.69 0.86
N VAL A 15 -0.52 3.37 1.83
CA VAL A 15 -0.63 2.15 2.64
C VAL A 15 -1.97 2.10 3.35
N ASN A 16 -2.37 3.17 4.03
CA ASN A 16 -3.64 3.22 4.75
C ASN A 16 -4.84 3.02 3.83
N GLN A 17 -4.81 3.61 2.63
CA GLN A 17 -5.87 3.42 1.64
C GLN A 17 -5.94 1.98 1.15
N ILE A 18 -4.80 1.34 0.87
CA ILE A 18 -4.77 -0.07 0.43
C ILE A 18 -5.37 -0.96 1.51
N VAL A 19 -4.85 -0.84 2.74
CA VAL A 19 -5.27 -1.62 3.92
C VAL A 19 -6.77 -1.46 4.18
N THR A 20 -7.27 -0.23 4.12
CA THR A 20 -8.70 0.07 4.31
C THR A 20 -9.54 -0.59 3.22
N LYS A 21 -9.10 -0.50 1.95
CA LYS A 21 -9.83 -1.05 0.80
C LYS A 21 -9.91 -2.57 0.85
N ILE A 22 -8.83 -3.26 1.23
CA ILE A 22 -8.80 -4.72 1.38
C ILE A 22 -9.33 -5.20 2.75
N LYS A 23 -9.85 -4.28 3.57
CA LYS A 23 -10.42 -4.54 4.91
C LYS A 23 -9.45 -5.28 5.86
N MET A 24 -8.15 -4.98 5.76
CA MET A 24 -7.17 -5.50 6.72
C MET A 24 -7.29 -4.75 8.05
N VAL A 25 -7.91 -5.38 9.05
CA VAL A 25 -8.16 -4.78 10.38
C VAL A 25 -6.85 -4.52 11.16
N ASN A 26 -5.74 -5.18 10.80
CA ASN A 26 -4.51 -5.21 11.60
C ASN A 26 -3.31 -4.42 11.02
N ALA A 27 -3.45 -3.71 9.89
CA ALA A 27 -2.31 -3.02 9.27
C ALA A 27 -2.17 -1.53 9.63
N SER A 28 -3.02 -1.02 10.53
CA SER A 28 -3.00 0.34 11.07
C SER A 28 -1.81 0.68 11.99
N ALA A 29 -0.92 -0.28 12.26
CA ALA A 29 0.25 -0.08 13.10
C ALA A 29 1.58 0.02 12.31
N ILE A 30 1.53 0.02 10.99
CA ILE A 30 2.75 -0.07 10.16
C ILE A 30 3.19 1.32 9.71
N GLN A 31 4.27 1.83 10.32
CA GLN A 31 4.94 3.04 9.87
C GLN A 31 5.94 2.69 8.75
N TYR A 32 5.62 3.08 7.53
CA TYR A 32 6.53 3.00 6.38
C TYR A 32 7.12 4.41 6.17
N THR A 33 8.30 4.68 6.73
CA THR A 33 8.87 6.05 6.77
C THR A 33 10.08 6.26 5.86
N ASP A 34 10.74 5.19 5.42
CA ASP A 34 11.95 5.24 4.60
C ASP A 34 11.87 4.21 3.45
N MET A 35 11.09 4.53 2.41
CA MET A 35 11.11 3.76 1.15
C MET A 35 12.11 4.38 0.17
N GLY A 36 12.90 3.55 -0.50
CA GLY A 36 13.65 3.98 -1.67
C GLY A 36 12.72 4.29 -2.85
N SER A 37 13.29 4.83 -3.93
CA SER A 37 12.50 5.23 -5.10
C SER A 37 11.82 4.06 -5.81
N GLU A 38 12.43 2.87 -5.80
CA GLU A 38 11.89 1.67 -6.43
C GLU A 38 10.70 1.14 -5.63
N GLU A 39 10.85 1.02 -4.31
CA GLU A 39 9.79 0.57 -3.40
C GLU A 39 8.62 1.56 -3.39
N PHE A 40 8.90 2.86 -3.52
CA PHE A 40 7.85 3.88 -3.63
C PHE A 40 7.02 3.73 -4.92
N GLU A 41 7.66 3.50 -6.08
CA GLU A 41 6.92 3.31 -7.32
C GLU A 41 6.12 1.99 -7.28
N GLU A 42 6.68 0.92 -6.73
CA GLU A 42 5.94 -0.33 -6.50
C GLU A 42 4.71 -0.12 -5.60
N LEU A 43 4.86 0.60 -4.48
CA LEU A 43 3.73 0.95 -3.61
C LEU A 43 2.65 1.71 -4.37
N LYS A 44 3.05 2.66 -5.21
CA LYS A 44 2.13 3.47 -6.00
C LYS A 44 1.41 2.65 -7.06
N GLU A 45 2.08 1.71 -7.72
CA GLU A 45 1.44 0.77 -8.65
C GLU A 45 0.39 -0.10 -7.95
N ILE A 46 0.70 -0.65 -6.77
CA ILE A 46 -0.25 -1.41 -5.95
C ILE A 46 -1.44 -0.52 -5.56
N TYR A 47 -1.17 0.70 -5.10
CA TYR A 47 -2.19 1.67 -4.72
C TYR A 47 -3.16 1.96 -5.88
N GLU A 48 -2.66 2.25 -7.06
CA GLU A 48 -3.47 2.49 -8.25
C GLU A 48 -4.31 1.28 -8.65
N MET A 49 -3.70 0.08 -8.62
CA MET A 49 -4.41 -1.16 -8.92
C MET A 49 -5.57 -1.38 -7.95
N VAL A 50 -5.32 -1.14 -6.65
CA VAL A 50 -6.32 -1.34 -5.60
C VAL A 50 -7.47 -0.36 -5.71
N LEU A 51 -7.20 0.90 -6.07
CA LEU A 51 -8.24 1.90 -6.28
C LEU A 51 -9.16 1.59 -7.46
N ARG A 52 -8.62 1.03 -8.54
CA ARG A 52 -9.38 0.68 -9.75
C ARG A 52 -10.38 -0.46 -9.54
N LYS A 53 -10.25 -1.21 -8.44
CA LYS A 53 -11.06 -2.40 -8.16
C LYS A 53 -11.98 -2.21 -6.95
N ASN A 54 -13.21 -2.71 -7.08
CA ASN A 54 -14.23 -2.56 -6.04
C ASN A 54 -14.23 -3.68 -5.00
N ASN A 55 -13.91 -4.90 -5.41
CA ASN A 55 -13.94 -6.10 -4.56
C ASN A 55 -12.73 -6.97 -4.84
N PHE A 56 -12.19 -7.60 -3.79
CA PHE A 56 -11.07 -8.53 -3.87
C PHE A 56 -11.49 -9.90 -3.37
N SER A 57 -11.07 -10.94 -4.07
CA SER A 57 -11.20 -12.31 -3.57
C SER A 57 -10.23 -12.56 -2.40
N PRO A 58 -10.47 -13.59 -1.57
CA PRO A 58 -9.56 -13.94 -0.47
C PRO A 58 -8.10 -14.14 -0.91
N ARG A 59 -7.89 -14.77 -2.06
CA ARG A 59 -6.55 -15.01 -2.62
C ARG A 59 -5.84 -13.72 -3.03
N GLU A 60 -6.57 -12.75 -3.58
CA GLU A 60 -6.01 -11.45 -3.95
C GLU A 60 -5.66 -10.63 -2.71
N MET A 61 -6.53 -10.65 -1.68
CA MET A 61 -6.22 -9.99 -0.41
C MET A 61 -4.94 -10.57 0.23
N GLN A 62 -4.75 -11.90 0.15
CA GLN A 62 -3.51 -12.54 0.62
C GLN A 62 -2.28 -12.09 -0.18
N ALA A 63 -2.36 -12.09 -1.52
CA ALA A 63 -1.25 -11.67 -2.38
C ALA A 63 -0.86 -10.20 -2.12
N LEU A 64 -1.84 -9.31 -2.00
CA LEU A 64 -1.60 -7.89 -1.68
C LEU A 64 -0.97 -7.71 -0.30
N ALA A 65 -1.41 -8.48 0.70
CA ALA A 65 -0.81 -8.45 2.02
C ALA A 65 0.65 -8.94 2.01
N GLU A 66 0.97 -9.95 1.20
CA GLU A 66 2.34 -10.42 1.01
C GLU A 66 3.22 -9.37 0.32
N GLU A 67 2.73 -8.72 -0.73
CA GLU A 67 3.43 -7.63 -1.43
C GLU A 67 3.71 -6.44 -0.50
N LEU A 68 2.69 -5.95 0.22
CA LEU A 68 2.86 -4.91 1.23
C LEU A 68 3.86 -5.30 2.33
N GLY A 69 3.90 -6.59 2.68
CA GLY A 69 4.88 -7.12 3.64
C GLY A 69 6.32 -7.12 3.10
N ARG A 70 6.51 -7.24 1.79
CA ARG A 70 7.84 -7.17 1.13
C ARG A 70 8.37 -5.76 1.09
N LEU A 71 7.52 -4.77 0.84
CA LEU A 71 7.86 -3.34 0.82
C LEU A 71 8.33 -2.79 2.18
N ARG A 72 8.20 -3.58 3.25
CA ARG A 72 8.70 -3.23 4.59
C ARG A 72 10.20 -3.53 4.77
N LYS A 73 10.79 -4.34 3.88
CA LYS A 73 12.18 -4.81 4.06
C LYS A 73 13.21 -3.73 3.81
#